data_AF-A0A2W5FID7-F1
#
_entry.id   AF-A0A2W5FID7-F1
#
_cell.length_a   1.000
_cell.length_b   1.000
_cell.length_c   1.000
_cell.angle_alpha   90.00
_cell.angle_beta   90.00
_cell.angle_gamma   90.00
#
_symmetry.space_group_name_H-M   'P 1'
#
loop_
_entity.id
_entity.type
_entity.pdbx_description
1 polymer ?
#
loop_
_entity_poly.entity_id
_entity_poly.type
_entity_poly.pdbx_seq_one_letter_code
_entity_poly.pdbx_strand_id
1 'polypeptide(L)'
;MKPEIATTISTLVAAPWNDYVLLDSGMGRKLERYGKVVVNRPEPQALWAPTLPESEWQKADAMFDNTSGDSDGDVGRWKINSRISDQWDVS
;
A
#
# COMPACT_ATOMS: atom_id res chain seq x y z
N MET A 1 7.17 -10.83 -36.63
CA MET A 1 6.62 -9.46 -36.46
C MET A 1 7.71 -8.58 -35.88
N LYS A 2 7.96 -7.39 -36.44
CA LYS A 2 8.84 -6.39 -35.81
C LYS A 2 8.02 -5.66 -34.74
N PRO A 3 8.52 -5.47 -33.50
CA PRO A 3 7.82 -4.65 -32.53
C PRO A 3 7.83 -3.18 -32.99
N GLU A 4 6.67 -2.53 -32.95
CA GLU A 4 6.53 -1.09 -33.20
C GLU A 4 6.70 -0.32 -31.89
N ILE A 5 7.41 0.82 -31.95
CA ILE A 5 7.60 1.71 -30.81
C ILE A 5 6.45 2.72 -30.80
N ALA A 6 5.77 2.84 -29.67
CA ALA A 6 4.74 3.87 -29.48
C ALA A 6 5.38 5.28 -29.56
N THR A 7 4.82 6.14 -30.42
CA THR A 7 5.32 7.50 -30.67
C THR A 7 4.70 8.56 -29.75
N THR A 8 3.74 8.15 -28.92
CA THR A 8 3.03 9.01 -27.97
C THR A 8 3.04 8.37 -26.59
N ILE A 9 3.24 9.19 -25.55
CA ILE A 9 3.14 8.74 -24.17
C ILE A 9 1.66 8.73 -23.78
N SER A 10 1.18 7.57 -23.34
CA SER A 10 -0.17 7.41 -22.79
C SER A 10 -0.07 6.97 -21.34
N THR A 11 -0.78 7.66 -20.44
CA THR A 11 -0.87 7.25 -19.04
C THR A 11 -1.91 6.15 -18.90
N LEU A 12 -1.51 5.01 -18.33
CA LEU A 12 -2.44 3.96 -17.91
C LEU A 12 -2.77 4.18 -16.43
N VAL A 13 -4.05 4.29 -16.10
CA VAL A 13 -4.53 4.50 -14.73
C VAL A 13 -5.30 3.26 -14.29
N ALA A 14 -4.87 2.67 -13.18
CA ALA A 14 -5.63 1.59 -12.53
C ALA A 14 -6.74 2.22 -11.68
N ALA A 15 -7.99 2.05 -12.12
CA ALA A 15 -9.15 2.39 -11.30
C ALA A 15 -9.30 1.39 -10.13
N PRO A 16 -9.90 1.80 -9.00
CA PRO A 16 -10.27 0.85 -7.96
C PRO A 16 -11.24 -0.21 -8.50
N TRP A 17 -11.22 -1.39 -7.91
CA TRP A 17 -12.18 -2.46 -8.16
C TRP A 17 -12.75 -2.98 -6.83
N ASN A 18 -13.61 -4.00 -6.89
CA ASN A 18 -14.35 -4.48 -5.71
C ASN A 18 -13.43 -4.75 -4.52
N ASP A 19 -12.33 -5.46 -4.76
CA ASP A 19 -11.42 -5.90 -3.71
C ASP A 19 -10.13 -5.09 -3.63
N TYR A 20 -9.95 -4.04 -4.42
CA TYR A 20 -8.81 -3.13 -4.26
C TYR A 20 -9.21 -1.67 -4.35
N VAL A 21 -8.73 -0.88 -3.38
CA VAL A 21 -8.77 0.58 -3.47
C VAL A 21 -7.60 1.18 -2.69
N LEU A 22 -6.98 2.21 -3.28
CA LEU A 22 -6.13 3.14 -2.56
C LEU A 22 -7.02 4.10 -1.77
N LEU A 23 -7.06 3.93 -0.45
CA LEU A 23 -7.91 4.71 0.46
C LEU A 23 -7.34 6.10 0.71
N ASP A 24 -6.04 6.19 0.96
CA ASP A 24 -5.34 7.45 1.21
C ASP A 24 -3.83 7.30 0.98
N SER A 25 -3.14 8.42 0.81
CA SER A 25 -1.68 8.44 0.67
C SER A 25 -1.11 9.77 1.15
N GLY A 26 0.13 9.74 1.60
CA GLY A 26 0.86 10.93 2.04
C GLY A 26 1.91 10.59 3.09
N MET A 27 2.77 11.56 3.41
CA MET A 27 3.85 11.42 4.39
C MET A 27 4.72 10.18 4.18
N GLY A 28 4.98 9.83 2.92
CA GLY A 28 5.79 8.67 2.55
C GLY A 28 5.10 7.33 2.76
N ARG A 29 3.77 7.29 2.86
CA ARG A 29 2.97 6.08 3.12
C ARG A 29 1.70 6.03 2.26
N LYS A 30 1.11 4.84 2.18
CA LYS A 30 -0.20 4.61 1.59
C LYS A 30 -1.05 3.64 2.40
N LEU A 31 -2.35 3.88 2.34
CA LEU A 31 -3.40 3.09 2.98
C LEU A 31 -4.22 2.42 1.89
N GLU A 32 -4.22 1.09 1.86
CA GLU A 32 -4.85 0.29 0.80
C GLU A 32 -5.85 -0.70 1.43
N ARG A 33 -6.93 -1.01 0.73
CA ARG A 33 -7.82 -2.13 1.09
C ARG A 33 -7.67 -3.25 0.09
N TYR A 34 -7.43 -4.45 0.59
CA TYR A 34 -7.42 -5.72 -0.16
C TYR A 34 -8.54 -6.62 0.37
N GLY A 35 -9.62 -6.77 -0.39
CA GLY A 35 -10.85 -7.43 0.06
C GLY A 35 -11.39 -6.75 1.32
N LYS A 36 -11.26 -7.42 2.47
CA LYS A 36 -11.68 -6.92 3.79
C LYS A 36 -10.53 -6.35 4.63
N VAL A 37 -9.29 -6.47 4.16
CA VAL A 37 -8.09 -6.15 4.94
C VAL A 37 -7.55 -4.79 4.57
N VAL A 38 -7.28 -3.94 5.56
CA VAL A 38 -6.67 -2.62 5.38
C VAL A 38 -5.18 -2.68 5.69
N VAL A 39 -4.35 -2.20 4.78
CA VAL A 39 -2.89 -2.27 4.85
C VAL A 39 -2.27 -0.87 4.81
N ASN A 40 -1.41 -0.58 5.78
CA ASN A 40 -0.63 0.65 5.86
C ASN A 40 0.85 0.35 5.60
N ARG A 41 1.39 0.82 4.47
CA ARG A 41 2.78 0.51 4.06
C ARG A 41 3.53 1.73 3.48
N PRO A 42 4.87 1.70 3.47
CA PRO A 42 5.66 2.76 2.87
C PRO A 42 5.34 2.98 1.38
N GLU A 43 5.32 4.25 1.00
CA GLU A 43 5.25 4.77 -0.37
C GLU A 43 6.13 6.02 -0.42
N PRO A 44 7.46 5.90 -0.60
CA PRO A 44 8.39 7.01 -0.48
C PRO A 44 8.10 8.20 -1.42
N GLN A 45 7.33 7.98 -2.49
CA GLN A 45 6.97 9.01 -3.46
C GLN A 45 5.70 9.80 -3.06
N ALA A 46 4.93 9.34 -2.08
CA ALA A 46 3.74 10.04 -1.56
C ALA A 46 4.12 11.17 -0.59
N LEU A 47 4.78 12.20 -1.11
CA LEU A 47 5.34 13.31 -0.31
C LEU A 47 4.30 14.33 0.19
N TRP A 48 3.06 14.23 -0.28
CA TRP A 48 1.96 15.12 0.09
C TRP A 48 1.39 14.79 1.47
N ALA A 49 0.49 15.65 1.97
CA ALA A 49 -0.23 15.40 3.21
C ALA A 49 -1.36 14.37 2.98
N PRO A 50 -1.54 13.39 3.88
CA PRO A 50 -2.71 12.53 3.92
C PRO A 50 -4.01 13.32 4.02
N THR A 51 -5.08 12.78 3.44
CA THR A 51 -6.41 13.40 3.50
C THR A 51 -7.23 12.90 4.68
N LEU A 52 -6.99 11.66 5.13
CA LEU A 52 -7.64 11.07 6.29
C LEU A 52 -6.88 11.40 7.57
N PRO A 53 -7.57 11.52 8.71
CA PRO A 53 -6.90 11.71 10.00
C PRO A 53 -6.11 10.47 10.39
N GLU A 54 -5.07 10.65 11.21
CA GLU A 54 -4.20 9.57 11.70
C GLU A 54 -4.98 8.41 12.34
N SER A 55 -6.12 8.70 12.98
CA SER A 55 -7.00 7.69 13.58
C SER A 55 -7.53 6.66 12.57
N GLU A 56 -7.70 7.01 11.29
CA GLU A 56 -8.07 6.03 10.26
C GLU A 56 -6.88 5.16 9.86
N TRP A 57 -5.68 5.74 9.79
CA TRP A 57 -4.44 5.02 9.48
C TRP A 57 -4.04 4.02 10.57
N GLN A 58 -4.37 4.31 11.84
CA GLN A 58 -4.13 3.43 12.98
C GLN A 58 -5.08 2.21 13.03
N LYS A 59 -6.18 2.21 12.27
CA LYS A 59 -7.10 1.07 12.16
C LYS A 59 -6.65 0.00 11.16
N ALA A 60 -5.54 0.19 10.45
CA ALA A 60 -5.03 -0.78 9.50
C ALA A 60 -4.81 -2.15 10.17
N ASP A 61 -5.28 -3.21 9.53
CA ASP A 61 -5.13 -4.58 9.99
C ASP A 61 -3.67 -5.09 9.87
N ALA A 62 -2.92 -4.55 8.91
CA ALA A 62 -1.51 -4.83 8.73
C ALA A 62 -0.71 -3.55 8.49
N MET A 63 0.42 -3.40 9.18
CA MET A 63 1.31 -2.25 9.04
C MET A 63 2.75 -2.68 8.85
N PHE A 64 3.41 -2.16 7.82
CA PHE A 64 4.84 -2.39 7.60
C PHE A 64 5.68 -1.28 8.24
N ASP A 65 6.62 -1.70 9.09
CA ASP A 65 7.54 -0.88 9.86
C ASP A 65 8.97 -1.09 9.32
N ASN A 66 9.54 -0.04 8.71
CA ASN A 66 10.90 -0.05 8.16
C ASN A 66 11.97 0.43 9.16
N THR A 67 11.58 0.73 10.40
CA THR A 67 12.45 1.32 11.43
C THR A 67 13.11 0.28 12.34
N SER A 68 12.73 -0.99 12.24
CA SER A 68 13.26 -2.09 13.07
C SER A 68 14.56 -2.67 12.50
N GLY A 69 15.56 -1.82 12.28
CA GLY A 69 16.90 -2.22 11.85
C GLY A 69 17.82 -2.49 13.04
N ASP A 70 17.66 -3.64 13.70
CA ASP A 70 18.62 -4.11 14.70
C ASP A 70 19.82 -4.73 13.96
N SER A 71 20.85 -3.92 13.71
CA SER A 71 22.27 -4.30 13.45
C SER A 71 22.65 -5.38 12.41
N ASP A 72 21.73 -6.05 11.72
CA ASP A 72 22.08 -7.17 10.82
C ASP A 72 21.20 -7.31 9.56
N GLY A 73 20.69 -6.20 9.03
CA GLY A 73 20.08 -6.13 7.70
C GLY A 73 18.72 -5.44 7.65
N ASP A 74 18.44 -4.84 6.50
CA ASP A 74 17.21 -4.13 6.10
C ASP A 74 15.94 -5.02 6.12
N VAL A 75 15.58 -5.60 7.27
CA VAL A 75 14.39 -6.46 7.37
C VAL A 75 13.26 -5.69 8.04
N GLY A 76 12.50 -4.95 7.24
CA GLY A 76 11.27 -4.33 7.73
C GLY A 76 10.29 -5.39 8.27
N ARG A 77 9.54 -5.02 9.31
CA ARG A 77 8.66 -5.94 10.06
C ARG A 77 7.20 -5.62 9.79
N TRP A 78 6.38 -6.66 9.63
CA TRP A 78 4.94 -6.55 9.63
C TRP A 78 4.37 -6.63 11.06
N LYS A 79 3.54 -5.65 11.41
CA LYS A 79 2.63 -5.70 12.56
C LYS A 79 1.27 -6.10 12.01
N ILE A 80 0.82 -7.31 12.31
CA ILE A 80 -0.41 -7.89 11.79
C ILE A 80 -1.38 -8.10 12.95
N ASN A 81 -2.62 -7.67 12.78
CA ASN A 81 -3.69 -7.94 13.72
C ASN A 81 -4.01 -9.45 13.73
N SER A 82 -4.03 -10.09 14.89
CA SER A 82 -4.26 -11.55 15.01
C SER A 82 -5.64 -12.01 14.55
N ARG A 83 -6.54 -11.09 14.23
CA ARG A 83 -7.91 -11.36 13.75
C ARG A 83 -8.01 -11.60 12.25
N ILE A 84 -6.95 -11.31 11.49
CA ILE A 84 -6.94 -11.52 10.03
C ILE A 84 -6.18 -12.79 9.66
N SER A 85 -6.64 -13.47 8.62
CA SER A 85 -6.02 -14.68 8.06
C SER A 85 -4.64 -14.36 7.46
N ASP A 86 -3.75 -15.35 7.40
CA ASP A 86 -2.45 -15.24 6.71
C ASP A 86 -2.60 -15.12 5.18
N GLN A 87 -3.76 -15.51 4.64
CA GLN A 87 -4.10 -15.40 3.20
C GLN A 87 -5.43 -14.69 3.03
N TRP A 88 -5.52 -13.82 2.02
CA TRP A 88 -6.68 -12.99 1.73
C TRP A 88 -7.20 -13.27 0.32
N ASP A 89 -8.49 -13.57 0.22
CA ASP A 89 -9.17 -13.69 -1.07
C ASP A 89 -9.42 -12.30 -1.66
N VAL A 90 -8.94 -12.08 -2.88
CA VAL A 90 -9.09 -10.84 -3.67
C VAL A 90 -9.53 -11.24 -5.08
N SER A 91 -10.60 -10.64 -5.59
CA SER A 91 -11.16 -10.88 -6.93
C SER A 91 -11.11 -9.66 -7.86
#